data_AF-A0A955BQZ2-F1
#
_entry.id   AF-A0A955BQZ2-F1
#
_cell.length_a   1.000
_cell.length_b   1.000
_cell.length_c   1.000
_cell.angle_alpha   90.00
_cell.angle_beta   90.00
_cell.angle_gamma   90.00
#
_symmetry.space_group_name_H-M   'P 1'
#
loop_
_entity.id
_entity.type
_entity.pdbx_description
1 polymer ?
#
loop_
_entity_poly.entity_id
_entity_poly.type
_entity_poly.pdbx_seq_one_letter_code
_entity_poly.pdbx_strand_id
1 'polypeptide(L)'
;MKRWASTLLLALAAIVAAGRVEAVSYSYVGTDYDIGGTFYPGGTAPYVVAPWRSSDAAKAFDIDGNDVYGTAGYAMFATQFNYPNAGCCGSSVPFASSTYPNLISTPNWIAGTQNLTTNKVGGWGYALVDDPTLTNGPRNYNWGQSLAPPVNGQVPYVKIGILDGNDIFGNNPQSTPAGRWAFTVGANAPAVIRVGVMTDGLDATQWAASEVVLAEVSGSPTPSVVGSVTSGTVTRDRFIDIHTFDIVGAQPGDSFAIMARAASGGFGAISAVTFDVIPEPASIGIALTALGALAGFRRRLR
;
A
#
# COMPACT_ATOMS: atom_id res chain seq x y z
N MET A 1 -42.64 -24.07 -32.98
CA MET A 1 -41.26 -24.09 -32.43
C MET A 1 -40.49 -22.76 -32.50
N LYS A 2 -41.00 -21.66 -33.09
CA LYS A 2 -40.25 -20.39 -33.23
C LYS A 2 -40.39 -19.38 -32.07
N ARG A 3 -41.24 -19.61 -31.06
CA ARG A 3 -41.51 -18.63 -29.99
C ARG A 3 -40.60 -18.71 -28.76
N TRP A 4 -39.75 -19.73 -28.66
CA TRP A 4 -38.92 -19.97 -27.46
C TRP A 4 -37.50 -19.37 -27.56
N ALA A 5 -37.02 -19.05 -28.77
CA ALA A 5 -35.68 -18.49 -28.98
C ALA A 5 -35.60 -17.01 -28.59
N SER A 6 -36.68 -16.25 -28.74
CA SER A 6 -36.70 -14.80 -28.49
C SER A 6 -36.75 -14.44 -27.00
N THR A 7 -37.40 -15.27 -26.17
CA THR A 7 -37.48 -15.04 -24.72
C THR A 7 -36.16 -15.34 -24.01
N LEU A 8 -35.37 -16.30 -24.53
CA LEU A 8 -34.06 -16.65 -23.98
C LEU A 8 -33.01 -15.56 -24.23
N LEU A 9 -33.08 -14.85 -25.38
CA LEU A 9 -32.18 -13.74 -25.70
C LEU A 9 -32.48 -12.48 -24.86
N LEU A 10 -33.74 -12.20 -24.52
CA LEU A 10 -34.07 -11.08 -23.63
C LEU A 10 -33.67 -11.35 -22.18
N ALA A 11 -33.77 -12.59 -21.70
CA ALA A 11 -33.31 -12.95 -20.35
C ALA A 11 -31.77 -12.87 -20.23
N LEU A 12 -31.03 -13.17 -21.31
CA LEU A 12 -29.58 -13.05 -21.32
C LEU A 12 -29.10 -11.59 -21.42
N ALA A 13 -29.83 -10.73 -22.16
CA ALA A 13 -29.50 -9.31 -22.28
C ALA A 13 -29.83 -8.50 -21.00
N ALA A 14 -30.85 -8.90 -20.23
CA ALA A 14 -31.20 -8.23 -18.97
C ALA A 14 -30.21 -8.49 -17.82
N ILE A 15 -29.44 -9.59 -17.89
CA ILE A 15 -28.39 -9.90 -16.88
C ILE A 15 -27.12 -9.06 -17.12
N VAL A 16 -26.90 -8.55 -18.34
CA VAL A 16 -25.67 -7.81 -18.69
C VAL A 16 -25.76 -6.31 -18.38
N ALA A 17 -26.96 -5.77 -18.11
CA ALA A 17 -27.16 -4.32 -17.94
C ALA A 17 -27.46 -3.86 -16.50
N ALA A 18 -27.57 -4.76 -15.54
CA ALA A 18 -27.66 -4.39 -14.13
C ALA A 18 -26.25 -4.14 -13.58
N GLY A 19 -25.68 -2.98 -13.91
CA GLY A 19 -24.52 -2.46 -13.20
C GLY A 19 -24.90 -2.37 -11.72
N ARG A 20 -24.37 -3.29 -10.90
CA ARG A 20 -24.55 -3.19 -9.46
C ARG A 20 -23.78 -1.94 -9.03
N VAL A 21 -24.49 -0.94 -8.52
CA VAL A 21 -23.87 0.07 -7.67
C VAL A 21 -23.59 -0.65 -6.35
N GLU A 22 -22.48 -1.38 -6.30
CA GLU A 22 -22.00 -1.91 -5.03
C GLU A 22 -21.43 -0.73 -4.25
N ALA A 23 -21.91 -0.55 -3.02
CA ALA A 23 -21.32 0.44 -2.14
C ALA A 23 -19.85 0.08 -1.91
N VAL A 24 -18.97 1.07 -2.00
CA VAL A 24 -17.57 0.85 -1.68
C VAL A 24 -17.45 0.37 -0.25
N SER A 25 -16.61 -0.63 -0.03
CA SER A 25 -16.31 -1.13 1.31
C SER A 25 -14.81 -1.20 1.51
N TYR A 26 -14.37 -0.96 2.74
CA TYR A 26 -12.98 -1.00 3.12
C TYR A 26 -12.82 -1.76 4.42
N SER A 27 -11.80 -2.60 4.49
CA SER A 27 -11.53 -3.46 5.63
C SER A 27 -10.05 -3.51 5.95
N TYR A 28 -9.73 -3.75 7.21
CA TYR A 28 -8.38 -4.06 7.65
C TYR A 28 -8.13 -5.56 7.54
N VAL A 29 -7.06 -5.94 6.85
CA VAL A 29 -6.71 -7.34 6.58
C VAL A 29 -5.76 -7.87 7.65
N GLY A 30 -4.76 -7.07 8.02
CA GLY A 30 -3.74 -7.44 9.01
C GLY A 30 -2.43 -6.67 8.84
N THR A 31 -1.48 -6.96 9.72
CA THR A 31 -0.10 -6.43 9.67
C THR A 31 0.85 -7.53 9.25
N ASP A 32 1.79 -7.19 8.38
CA ASP A 32 3.03 -7.94 8.24
C ASP A 32 4.09 -7.30 9.14
N TYR A 33 4.43 -8.00 10.22
CA TYR A 33 5.29 -7.47 11.27
C TYR A 33 6.76 -7.74 10.96
N ASP A 34 7.63 -6.78 11.29
CA ASP A 34 9.08 -6.94 11.19
C ASP A 34 9.54 -7.45 9.81
N ILE A 35 9.08 -6.83 8.71
CA ILE A 35 9.37 -7.37 7.37
C ILE A 35 10.88 -7.45 7.12
N GLY A 36 11.39 -8.67 6.89
CA GLY A 36 12.83 -8.95 6.77
C GLY A 36 13.53 -9.48 8.02
N GLY A 37 12.81 -9.58 9.14
CA GLY A 37 13.25 -10.22 10.37
C GLY A 37 14.01 -9.33 11.35
N THR A 38 14.28 -9.90 12.53
CA THR A 38 14.74 -9.22 13.76
C THR A 38 16.26 -9.02 13.87
N PHE A 39 17.01 -9.14 12.77
CA PHE A 39 18.47 -9.33 12.88
C PHE A 39 19.26 -8.07 13.24
N TYR A 40 20.09 -8.18 14.28
CA TYR A 40 21.06 -7.15 14.71
C TYR A 40 22.26 -7.80 15.46
N PRO A 41 23.46 -7.90 14.86
CA PRO A 41 24.67 -8.10 15.63
C PRO A 41 25.60 -6.90 15.50
N GLY A 42 25.66 -6.10 16.57
CA GLY A 42 26.83 -5.36 17.01
C GLY A 42 27.48 -4.35 16.05
N GLY A 43 27.17 -3.06 16.22
CA GLY A 43 27.96 -1.96 15.62
C GLY A 43 27.19 -0.64 15.62
N THR A 44 27.85 0.50 15.39
CA THR A 44 27.28 1.86 15.60
C THR A 44 26.21 2.32 14.59
N ALA A 45 25.90 1.56 13.52
CA ALA A 45 24.70 1.73 12.70
C ALA A 45 24.38 0.46 11.85
N PRO A 46 23.77 -0.59 12.43
CA PRO A 46 23.27 -1.74 11.68
C PRO A 46 21.90 -1.34 11.10
N TYR A 47 21.77 -1.24 9.80
CA TYR A 47 20.47 -1.01 9.17
C TYR A 47 19.83 -2.35 8.85
N VAL A 48 18.54 -2.49 9.14
CA VAL A 48 17.75 -3.63 8.64
C VAL A 48 17.42 -3.34 7.19
N VAL A 49 17.69 -4.29 6.29
CA VAL A 49 17.24 -4.20 4.89
C VAL A 49 15.92 -4.95 4.77
N ALA A 50 14.81 -4.22 4.79
CA ALA A 50 13.50 -4.82 4.63
C ALA A 50 13.30 -5.29 3.17
N PRO A 51 12.90 -6.55 2.93
CA PRO A 51 12.63 -7.13 1.62
C PRO A 51 11.29 -6.68 1.05
N TRP A 52 11.02 -5.39 1.11
CA TRP A 52 9.88 -4.83 0.40
C TRP A 52 10.18 -4.90 -1.12
N ARG A 53 9.17 -5.18 -1.94
CA ARG A 53 9.34 -5.41 -3.40
C ARG A 53 10.32 -6.52 -3.81
N SER A 54 10.75 -7.38 -2.90
CA SER A 54 11.60 -8.54 -3.19
C SER A 54 10.76 -9.81 -3.11
N SER A 55 10.91 -10.70 -4.09
CA SER A 55 10.22 -12.00 -4.09
C SER A 55 10.94 -13.08 -3.27
N ASP A 56 11.97 -12.72 -2.50
CA ASP A 56 12.77 -13.69 -1.73
C ASP A 56 12.28 -13.88 -0.29
N ALA A 57 11.34 -13.05 0.15
CA ALA A 57 10.72 -13.14 1.47
C ALA A 57 9.21 -13.23 1.29
N ALA A 58 8.61 -14.24 1.93
CA ALA A 58 7.17 -14.44 1.84
C ALA A 58 6.41 -13.24 2.42
N LYS A 59 5.38 -12.78 1.71
CA LYS A 59 4.49 -11.69 2.16
C LYS A 59 3.26 -12.28 2.84
N ALA A 60 2.96 -11.85 4.07
CA ALA A 60 1.91 -12.44 4.93
C ALA A 60 0.49 -12.34 4.35
N PHE A 61 0.28 -11.50 3.34
CA PHE A 61 -0.98 -11.35 2.61
C PHE A 61 -0.75 -11.34 1.09
N ASP A 62 0.09 -12.26 0.61
CA ASP A 62 0.38 -12.43 -0.81
C ASP A 62 -0.73 -13.23 -1.52
N ILE A 63 -1.64 -12.52 -2.18
CA ILE A 63 -2.76 -13.15 -2.87
C ILE A 63 -2.50 -13.36 -4.35
N ASP A 64 -1.56 -12.60 -4.92
CA ASP A 64 -1.11 -12.72 -6.30
C ASP A 64 0.09 -13.66 -6.46
N GLY A 65 0.70 -14.11 -5.37
CA GLY A 65 1.68 -15.20 -5.34
C GLY A 65 3.06 -14.79 -5.85
N ASN A 66 3.37 -13.49 -5.83
CA ASN A 66 4.63 -12.95 -6.31
C ASN A 66 5.59 -12.53 -5.19
N ASP A 67 5.14 -12.54 -3.93
CA ASP A 67 5.84 -12.10 -2.73
C ASP A 67 6.37 -10.65 -2.79
N VAL A 68 5.85 -9.83 -3.71
CA VAL A 68 6.29 -8.43 -3.93
C VAL A 68 5.19 -7.49 -3.42
N TYR A 69 5.57 -6.56 -2.54
CA TYR A 69 4.66 -5.47 -2.14
C TYR A 69 4.58 -4.39 -3.22
N GLY A 70 3.38 -3.88 -3.47
CA GLY A 70 3.21 -2.74 -4.35
C GLY A 70 3.40 -3.09 -5.82
N THR A 71 3.10 -4.31 -6.23
CA THR A 71 3.28 -4.77 -7.61
C THR A 71 2.50 -3.90 -8.60
N ALA A 72 1.35 -3.35 -8.19
CA ALA A 72 0.59 -2.40 -9.00
C ALA A 72 1.10 -0.95 -8.89
N GLY A 73 1.74 -0.61 -7.76
CA GLY A 73 2.41 0.68 -7.58
C GLY A 73 2.77 0.98 -6.13
N TYR A 74 3.37 2.14 -5.91
CA TYR A 74 3.87 2.57 -4.60
C TYR A 74 4.02 4.09 -4.52
N ALA A 75 4.08 4.59 -3.29
CA ALA A 75 4.51 5.94 -2.94
C ALA A 75 5.44 5.90 -1.73
N MET A 76 6.70 6.23 -1.91
CA MET A 76 7.68 6.41 -0.83
C MET A 76 7.98 7.88 -0.63
N PHE A 77 8.24 8.25 0.61
CA PHE A 77 8.43 9.64 0.97
C PHE A 77 9.83 9.93 1.50
N ALA A 78 10.36 11.07 1.10
CA ALA A 78 11.60 11.63 1.63
C ALA A 78 12.79 10.65 1.65
N THR A 79 12.89 9.84 0.59
CA THR A 79 13.90 8.79 0.44
C THR A 79 15.30 9.38 0.36
N GLN A 80 16.30 8.62 0.76
CA GLN A 80 17.69 9.02 0.68
C GLN A 80 18.54 7.90 0.13
N PHE A 81 19.51 8.28 -0.68
CA PHE A 81 20.30 7.39 -1.51
C PHE A 81 21.74 7.20 -0.97
N ASN A 82 22.23 8.08 -0.11
CA ASN A 82 23.63 8.11 0.33
C ASN A 82 23.97 7.15 1.51
N TYR A 83 23.83 5.84 1.33
CA TYR A 83 24.39 4.85 2.26
C TYR A 83 25.94 4.81 2.20
N PRO A 84 26.69 4.59 3.31
CA PRO A 84 26.27 4.46 4.72
C PRO A 84 26.14 5.80 5.47
N ASN A 85 26.44 6.92 4.82
CA ASN A 85 26.40 8.28 5.40
C ASN A 85 24.98 8.82 5.64
N ALA A 86 24.00 7.92 5.70
CA ALA A 86 22.59 8.22 5.90
C ALA A 86 22.28 8.64 7.35
N GLY A 87 23.29 8.94 8.19
CA GLY A 87 23.13 9.59 9.50
C GLY A 87 22.74 11.07 9.42
N CYS A 88 22.66 11.65 8.21
CA CYS A 88 22.10 12.98 7.99
C CYS A 88 20.57 12.93 8.07
N CYS A 89 20.05 12.98 9.29
CA CYS A 89 18.63 13.20 9.55
C CYS A 89 18.26 14.61 9.07
N GLY A 90 17.38 14.69 8.06
CA GLY A 90 16.85 15.99 7.63
C GLY A 90 15.94 16.56 8.71
N SER A 91 15.88 17.89 8.82
CA SER A 91 14.75 18.58 9.45
C SER A 91 13.48 18.40 8.60
N SER A 92 12.39 19.09 8.94
CA SER A 92 11.33 19.36 7.97
C SER A 92 11.93 19.83 6.64
N VAL A 93 11.53 19.21 5.54
CA VAL A 93 12.00 19.53 4.19
C VAL A 93 10.82 19.77 3.23
N PRO A 94 10.98 20.65 2.24
CA PRO A 94 9.96 20.85 1.21
C PRO A 94 9.63 19.54 0.47
N PHE A 95 8.36 19.34 0.11
CA PHE A 95 7.92 18.17 -0.66
C PHE A 95 8.67 18.01 -1.99
N ALA A 96 9.07 19.12 -2.62
CA ALA A 96 9.84 19.15 -3.86
C ALA A 96 11.36 19.00 -3.68
N SER A 97 11.86 18.73 -2.46
CA SER A 97 13.29 18.57 -2.20
C SER A 97 13.89 17.42 -3.03
N SER A 98 14.91 17.72 -3.83
CA SER A 98 15.69 16.73 -4.60
C SER A 98 16.66 15.93 -3.74
N THR A 99 17.01 16.42 -2.55
CA THR A 99 17.87 15.71 -1.58
C THR A 99 17.11 14.57 -0.90
N TYR A 100 15.80 14.75 -0.73
CA TYR A 100 14.90 13.78 -0.14
C TYR A 100 13.69 13.57 -1.06
N PRO A 101 13.90 12.96 -2.24
CA PRO A 101 12.84 12.79 -3.22
C PRO A 101 11.77 11.81 -2.72
N ASN A 102 10.55 12.02 -3.21
CA ASN A 102 9.52 11.01 -3.13
C ASN A 102 9.66 10.08 -4.34
N LEU A 103 9.58 8.78 -4.13
CA LEU A 103 9.57 7.79 -5.22
C LEU A 103 8.12 7.31 -5.36
N ILE A 104 7.42 7.83 -6.36
CA ILE A 104 5.99 7.55 -6.56
C ILE A 104 5.80 6.97 -7.96
N SER A 105 5.24 5.77 -8.02
CA SER A 105 4.81 5.10 -9.25
C SER A 105 3.41 4.55 -9.00
N THR A 106 2.39 5.27 -9.43
CA THR A 106 1.01 4.86 -9.23
C THR A 106 0.51 3.98 -10.39
N PRO A 107 -0.39 3.01 -10.12
CA PRO A 107 -1.05 2.27 -11.18
C PRO A 107 -1.90 3.20 -12.05
N ASN A 108 -2.19 2.77 -13.28
CA ASN A 108 -2.97 3.55 -14.25
C ASN A 108 -4.43 3.84 -13.81
N TRP A 109 -4.95 3.08 -12.85
CA TRP A 109 -6.25 3.28 -12.23
C TRP A 109 -6.22 4.21 -11.01
N ILE A 110 -5.10 4.86 -10.72
CA ILE A 110 -5.03 6.01 -9.81
C ILE A 110 -4.97 7.28 -10.65
N ALA A 111 -6.02 8.10 -10.57
CA ALA A 111 -6.16 9.33 -11.35
C ALA A 111 -5.44 10.53 -10.73
N GLY A 112 -5.16 10.49 -9.43
CA GLY A 112 -4.53 11.61 -8.74
C GLY A 112 -4.04 11.24 -7.34
N THR A 113 -3.15 12.06 -6.82
CA THR A 113 -2.58 11.92 -5.48
C THR A 113 -2.44 13.27 -4.81
N GLN A 114 -2.52 13.32 -3.49
CA GLN A 114 -2.39 14.55 -2.72
C GLN A 114 -1.58 14.31 -1.44
N ASN A 115 -0.62 15.20 -1.17
CA ASN A 115 0.01 15.26 0.15
C ASN A 115 -0.97 15.95 1.10
N LEU A 116 -1.35 15.26 2.17
CA LEU A 116 -2.30 15.78 3.15
C LEU A 116 -1.60 16.36 4.38
N THR A 117 -0.32 16.05 4.57
CA THR A 117 0.46 16.64 5.64
C THR A 117 1.28 17.85 5.16
N THR A 118 1.55 18.74 6.11
CA THR A 118 2.44 19.89 5.96
C THR A 118 3.90 19.55 6.17
N ASN A 119 4.21 18.39 6.77
CA ASN A 119 5.57 18.02 7.13
C ASN A 119 6.05 16.73 6.46
N LYS A 120 7.30 16.78 6.01
CA LYS A 120 8.04 15.68 5.39
C LYS A 120 9.44 15.69 5.98
N VAL A 121 9.92 14.53 6.45
CA VAL A 121 11.22 14.43 7.14
C VAL A 121 12.06 13.33 6.50
N GLY A 122 13.27 13.68 6.07
CA GLY A 122 14.12 12.81 5.26
C GLY A 122 15.10 11.95 6.06
N GLY A 123 15.21 10.66 5.71
CA GLY A 123 16.27 9.77 6.19
C GLY A 123 16.22 9.45 7.70
N TRP A 124 15.06 9.51 8.34
CA TRP A 124 14.90 9.16 9.77
C TRP A 124 14.71 7.67 10.04
N GLY A 125 14.21 6.91 9.05
CA GLY A 125 13.96 5.48 9.25
C GLY A 125 15.25 4.71 9.56
N TYR A 126 15.30 3.94 10.63
CA TYR A 126 16.40 3.02 10.97
C TYR A 126 16.54 1.87 9.97
N ALA A 127 15.56 1.68 9.10
CA ALA A 127 15.56 0.66 8.07
C ALA A 127 15.99 1.22 6.71
N LEU A 128 16.75 0.40 6.00
CA LEU A 128 16.94 0.48 4.56
C LEU A 128 15.89 -0.41 3.90
N VAL A 129 15.54 -0.06 2.67
CA VAL A 129 14.64 -0.85 1.85
C VAL A 129 15.21 -0.95 0.44
N ASP A 130 14.81 -1.96 -0.32
CA ASP A 130 15.21 -2.08 -1.73
C ASP A 130 14.84 -0.81 -2.52
N ASP A 131 15.73 -0.33 -3.38
CA ASP A 131 15.42 0.77 -4.28
C ASP A 131 14.36 0.29 -5.30
N PRO A 132 13.14 0.84 -5.27
CA PRO A 132 12.07 0.33 -6.12
C PRO A 132 12.29 0.65 -7.61
N THR A 133 13.24 1.53 -7.92
CA THR A 133 13.64 1.86 -9.29
C THR A 133 14.64 0.87 -9.87
N LEU A 134 15.28 0.06 -9.02
CA LEU A 134 16.34 -0.89 -9.39
C LEU A 134 15.97 -2.35 -9.09
N THR A 135 15.16 -2.58 -8.05
CA THR A 135 14.77 -3.92 -7.58
C THR A 135 13.26 -4.10 -7.69
N ASN A 136 12.87 -5.14 -8.41
CA ASN A 136 11.50 -5.65 -8.47
C ASN A 136 11.55 -7.17 -8.78
N GLY A 137 11.25 -8.02 -7.79
CA GLY A 137 11.41 -9.48 -7.91
C GLY A 137 12.65 -10.00 -7.17
N PRO A 138 13.34 -11.05 -7.67
CA PRO A 138 14.43 -11.68 -6.92
C PRO A 138 15.55 -10.70 -6.59
N ARG A 139 15.97 -10.65 -5.33
CA ARG A 139 17.07 -9.78 -4.93
C ARG A 139 18.37 -10.37 -5.45
N ASN A 140 19.16 -9.51 -6.08
CA ASN A 140 20.51 -9.89 -6.47
C ASN A 140 21.44 -9.85 -5.24
N TYR A 141 21.67 -11.01 -4.60
CA TYR A 141 22.61 -11.20 -3.49
C TYR A 141 24.09 -11.32 -3.92
N ASN A 142 24.52 -10.74 -5.04
CA ASN A 142 25.93 -10.81 -5.51
C ASN A 142 26.99 -10.28 -4.49
N TRP A 143 26.58 -9.84 -3.31
CA TRP A 143 27.36 -9.38 -2.17
C TRP A 143 27.44 -10.45 -1.04
N GLY A 144 26.91 -11.66 -1.26
CA GLY A 144 26.90 -12.76 -0.30
C GLY A 144 25.77 -12.65 0.73
N GLN A 145 25.68 -13.62 1.65
CA GLN A 145 24.67 -13.63 2.73
C GLN A 145 24.84 -12.49 3.77
N SER A 146 25.79 -11.57 3.58
CA SER A 146 25.95 -10.46 4.52
C SER A 146 24.77 -9.51 4.36
N LEU A 147 23.97 -9.30 5.40
CA LEU A 147 22.79 -8.41 5.39
C LEU A 147 23.13 -6.90 5.39
N ALA A 148 24.39 -6.54 5.09
CA ALA A 148 24.88 -5.17 5.01
C ALA A 148 25.41 -4.87 3.59
N PRO A 149 25.00 -3.76 2.95
CA PRO A 149 25.52 -3.38 1.64
C PRO A 149 27.04 -3.09 1.72
N PRO A 150 27.83 -3.38 0.68
CA PRO A 150 29.21 -2.90 0.60
C PRO A 150 29.23 -1.36 0.63
N VAL A 151 30.15 -0.79 1.41
CA VAL A 151 30.24 0.65 1.72
C VAL A 151 30.58 1.58 0.54
N ASN A 152 30.87 1.04 -0.65
CA ASN A 152 31.28 1.82 -1.84
C ASN A 152 30.38 1.53 -3.05
N GLY A 153 29.62 2.54 -3.49
CA GLY A 153 28.77 2.47 -4.68
C GLY A 153 27.35 2.06 -4.32
N GLN A 154 26.47 3.05 -4.26
CA GLN A 154 25.07 2.85 -3.92
C GLN A 154 24.34 2.06 -5.01
N VAL A 155 24.09 0.77 -4.75
CA VAL A 155 23.05 -0.09 -5.35
C VAL A 155 22.89 -1.29 -4.40
N PRO A 156 21.68 -1.81 -4.06
CA PRO A 156 20.33 -1.44 -4.50
C PRO A 156 19.39 -0.96 -3.37
N TYR A 157 19.82 -0.07 -2.45
CA TYR A 157 18.99 0.34 -1.30
C TYR A 157 18.76 1.83 -1.19
N VAL A 158 17.64 2.18 -0.55
CA VAL A 158 17.30 3.53 -0.12
C VAL A 158 16.99 3.54 1.36
N LYS A 159 17.34 4.64 2.03
CA LYS A 159 16.83 4.93 3.38
C LYS A 159 15.48 5.63 3.25
N ILE A 160 14.50 5.16 4.00
CA ILE A 160 13.16 5.77 4.00
C ILE A 160 13.13 7.02 4.89
N GLY A 161 12.37 8.01 4.45
CA GLY A 161 11.93 9.09 5.33
C GLY A 161 10.46 8.91 5.68
N ILE A 162 9.83 9.97 6.16
CA ILE A 162 8.46 9.93 6.69
C ILE A 162 7.61 11.14 6.30
N LEU A 163 6.30 10.91 6.30
CA LEU A 163 5.26 11.93 6.40
C LEU A 163 4.71 11.95 7.82
N ASP A 164 4.61 13.11 8.45
CA ASP A 164 4.18 13.23 9.85
C ASP A 164 3.50 14.59 10.13
N GLY A 165 3.02 14.84 11.35
CA GLY A 165 2.51 16.15 11.76
C GLY A 165 1.02 16.40 11.50
N ASN A 166 0.62 17.68 11.53
CA ASN A 166 -0.77 18.10 11.31
C ASN A 166 -1.14 18.02 9.82
N ASP A 167 -2.40 17.66 9.56
CA ASP A 167 -2.92 17.57 8.19
C ASP A 167 -3.62 18.86 7.73
N ILE A 168 -3.95 18.89 6.44
CA ILE A 168 -4.71 19.98 5.80
C ILE A 168 -6.19 20.00 6.20
N PHE A 169 -6.70 18.97 6.87
CA PHE A 169 -8.05 18.93 7.44
C PHE A 169 -8.10 19.62 8.82
N GLY A 170 -6.95 19.99 9.38
CA GLY A 170 -6.83 20.58 10.71
C GLY A 170 -6.73 19.56 11.84
N ASN A 171 -6.55 18.27 11.53
CA ASN A 171 -6.34 17.25 12.54
C ASN A 171 -4.93 17.33 13.13
N ASN A 172 -4.86 17.11 14.43
CA ASN A 172 -3.61 16.91 15.16
C ASN A 172 -3.45 15.42 15.50
N PRO A 173 -2.36 14.76 15.07
CA PRO A 173 -2.16 13.32 15.27
C PRO A 173 -2.17 12.88 16.74
N GLN A 174 -1.96 13.79 17.68
CA GLN A 174 -2.01 13.52 19.12
C GLN A 174 -3.44 13.35 19.66
N SER A 175 -4.44 13.90 18.97
CA SER A 175 -5.85 13.88 19.40
C SER A 175 -6.74 13.08 18.46
N THR A 176 -6.47 13.14 17.16
CA THR A 176 -7.25 12.50 16.09
C THR A 176 -6.31 11.97 15.02
N PRO A 177 -6.68 10.95 14.24
CA PRO A 177 -5.85 10.52 13.12
C PRO A 177 -5.71 11.72 12.17
N ALA A 178 -4.48 11.98 11.71
CA ALA A 178 -4.19 13.07 10.78
C ALA A 178 -3.77 12.49 9.43
N GLY A 179 -4.32 13.05 8.35
CA GLY A 179 -4.02 12.73 6.97
C GLY A 179 -2.53 12.86 6.64
N ARG A 180 -2.02 11.91 5.88
CA ARG A 180 -0.63 11.87 5.40
C ARG A 180 -0.60 12.03 3.90
N TRP A 181 -1.35 11.18 3.22
CA TRP A 181 -1.37 11.10 1.78
C TRP A 181 -2.72 10.57 1.31
N ALA A 182 -3.19 11.05 0.18
CA ALA A 182 -4.43 10.61 -0.45
C ALA A 182 -4.23 10.23 -1.92
N PHE A 183 -5.15 9.42 -2.41
CA PHE A 183 -5.27 9.09 -3.82
C PHE A 183 -6.73 9.12 -4.26
N THR A 184 -6.92 9.38 -5.55
CA THR A 184 -8.22 9.34 -6.22
C THR A 184 -8.23 8.20 -7.23
N VAL A 185 -9.25 7.36 -7.15
CA VAL A 185 -9.47 6.23 -8.05
C VAL A 185 -9.88 6.74 -9.43
N GLY A 186 -9.25 6.19 -10.46
CA GLY A 186 -9.48 6.48 -11.87
C GLY A 186 -10.29 5.41 -12.57
N ALA A 187 -10.35 5.52 -13.90
CA ALA A 187 -11.00 4.51 -14.74
C ALA A 187 -10.28 3.14 -14.64
N ASN A 188 -11.03 2.06 -14.84
CA ASN A 188 -10.53 0.68 -14.85
C ASN A 188 -9.90 0.24 -13.52
N ALA A 189 -10.36 0.78 -12.40
CA ALA A 189 -10.00 0.27 -11.09
C ALA A 189 -10.37 -1.22 -10.97
N PRO A 190 -9.50 -2.05 -10.36
CA PRO A 190 -9.81 -3.45 -10.11
C PRO A 190 -10.95 -3.57 -9.09
N ALA A 191 -11.63 -4.72 -9.09
CA ALA A 191 -12.72 -4.98 -8.16
C ALA A 191 -12.28 -4.87 -6.69
N VAL A 192 -11.03 -5.25 -6.40
CA VAL A 192 -10.42 -5.09 -5.08
C VAL A 192 -9.02 -4.49 -5.21
N ILE A 193 -8.84 -3.35 -4.55
CA ILE A 193 -7.55 -2.68 -4.39
C ILE A 193 -7.01 -3.03 -3.01
N ARG A 194 -5.79 -3.54 -2.94
CA ARG A 194 -5.07 -3.74 -1.68
C ARG A 194 -4.10 -2.59 -1.46
N VAL A 195 -4.19 -1.97 -0.29
CA VAL A 195 -3.34 -0.85 0.12
C VAL A 195 -2.52 -1.28 1.32
N GLY A 196 -1.20 -1.30 1.18
CA GLY A 196 -0.27 -1.47 2.30
C GLY A 196 0.22 -0.11 2.77
N VAL A 197 0.23 0.11 4.08
CA VAL A 197 0.81 1.32 4.68
C VAL A 197 2.02 0.90 5.50
N MET A 198 3.18 1.38 5.06
CA MET A 198 4.44 1.14 5.72
C MET A 198 4.59 2.08 6.90
N THR A 199 4.65 1.50 8.08
CA THR A 199 4.96 2.18 9.34
C THR A 199 6.24 1.65 9.92
N ASP A 200 6.71 2.37 10.93
CA ASP A 200 7.88 1.97 11.70
C ASP A 200 9.14 1.86 10.80
N GLY A 201 10.28 1.51 11.39
CA GLY A 201 11.58 2.10 11.11
C GLY A 201 11.95 3.18 12.13
N LEU A 202 11.24 3.38 13.24
CA LEU A 202 11.47 4.45 14.22
C LEU A 202 11.25 3.94 15.65
N ASP A 203 12.16 4.23 16.58
CA ASP A 203 12.10 3.74 17.97
C ASP A 203 11.58 4.77 18.99
N ALA A 204 11.34 6.01 18.56
CA ALA A 204 10.91 7.09 19.45
C ALA A 204 9.38 7.30 19.43
N THR A 205 8.79 7.56 20.61
CA THR A 205 7.33 7.77 20.80
C THR A 205 6.84 8.99 20.07
N GLN A 206 7.73 9.96 19.88
CA GLN A 206 7.40 11.19 19.21
C GLN A 206 7.11 10.99 17.72
N TRP A 207 7.61 9.95 17.05
CA TRP A 207 7.44 9.84 15.59
C TRP A 207 6.49 8.73 15.16
N ALA A 208 6.64 7.52 15.72
CA ALA A 208 5.91 6.35 15.25
C ALA A 208 4.38 6.53 15.31
N ALA A 209 3.68 5.95 14.33
CA ALA A 209 2.25 5.82 14.40
C ALA A 209 1.84 4.88 15.54
N SER A 210 0.76 5.19 16.23
CA SER A 210 0.10 4.29 17.18
C SER A 210 -1.17 3.67 16.58
N GLU A 211 -1.60 4.15 15.42
CA GLU A 211 -2.78 3.70 14.68
C GLU A 211 -2.64 4.17 13.23
N VAL A 212 -2.97 3.30 12.27
CA VAL A 212 -3.15 3.67 10.86
C VAL A 212 -4.62 3.57 10.51
N VAL A 213 -5.12 4.56 9.78
CA VAL A 213 -6.50 4.63 9.34
C VAL A 213 -6.55 4.82 7.84
N LEU A 214 -7.34 3.99 7.17
CA LEU A 214 -7.77 4.21 5.80
C LEU A 214 -9.15 4.87 5.85
N ALA A 215 -9.28 6.06 5.28
CA ALA A 215 -10.52 6.82 5.27
C ALA A 215 -10.98 7.09 3.83
N GLU A 216 -12.25 6.86 3.55
CA GLU A 216 -12.90 7.45 2.37
C GLU A 216 -13.14 8.93 2.64
N VAL A 217 -12.74 9.78 1.70
CA VAL A 217 -12.86 11.23 1.81
C VAL A 217 -13.69 11.80 0.67
N SER A 218 -14.56 12.75 0.98
CA SER A 218 -15.37 13.47 0.00
C SER A 218 -15.05 14.95 0.01
N GLY A 219 -15.31 15.60 -1.12
CA GLY A 219 -15.23 17.04 -1.26
C GLY A 219 -13.85 17.56 -1.68
N SER A 220 -13.89 18.65 -2.44
CA SER A 220 -12.76 19.50 -2.82
C SER A 220 -13.30 20.94 -2.85
N PRO A 221 -12.58 21.94 -2.30
CA PRO A 221 -11.20 21.90 -1.80
C PRO A 221 -11.06 21.52 -0.32
N THR A 222 -12.16 21.36 0.42
CA THR A 222 -12.15 21.03 1.86
C THR A 222 -12.65 19.60 2.05
N PRO A 223 -11.76 18.60 2.14
CA PRO A 223 -12.20 17.22 2.20
C PRO A 223 -12.71 16.86 3.60
N SER A 224 -13.68 15.96 3.68
CA SER A 224 -14.22 15.42 4.92
C SER A 224 -14.20 13.89 4.88
N VAL A 225 -14.01 13.26 6.04
CA VAL A 225 -14.07 11.80 6.18
C VAL A 225 -15.53 11.34 6.09
N VAL A 226 -15.83 10.46 5.13
CA VAL A 226 -17.15 9.84 4.91
C VAL A 226 -17.28 8.57 5.74
N GLY A 227 -16.22 7.78 5.77
CA GLY A 227 -16.07 6.65 6.68
C GLY A 227 -14.64 6.14 6.68
N SER A 228 -14.35 5.22 7.59
CA SER A 228 -12.96 4.79 7.81
C SER A 228 -12.87 3.40 8.44
N VAL A 229 -11.71 2.79 8.29
CA VAL A 229 -11.30 1.57 8.98
C VAL A 229 -9.92 1.77 9.59
N THR A 230 -9.70 1.17 10.76
CA THR A 230 -8.47 1.30 11.53
C THR A 230 -7.70 -0.02 11.57
N SER A 231 -6.36 0.06 11.59
CA SER A 231 -5.47 -1.06 11.94
C SER A 231 -5.62 -1.50 13.40
N GLY A 232 -6.25 -0.68 14.25
CA GLY A 232 -6.12 -0.75 15.69
C GLY A 232 -4.75 -0.25 16.15
N THR A 233 -4.37 -0.65 17.36
CA THR A 233 -3.09 -0.27 17.95
C THR A 233 -1.92 -0.81 17.14
N VAL A 234 -1.01 0.09 16.76
CA VAL A 234 0.29 -0.26 16.17
C VAL A 234 1.32 -0.33 17.28
N THR A 235 2.03 -1.45 17.34
CA THR A 235 3.19 -1.61 18.22
C THR A 235 4.40 -1.02 17.53
N ARG A 236 5.28 -0.39 18.31
CA ARG A 236 6.53 0.14 17.80
C ARG A 236 7.69 -0.74 18.26
N ASP A 237 8.48 -1.21 17.32
CA ASP A 237 9.62 -2.09 17.57
C ASP A 237 10.86 -1.74 16.72
N ARG A 238 10.84 -0.62 15.98
CA ARG A 238 11.92 -0.09 15.12
C ARG A 238 11.96 -0.79 13.75
N PHE A 239 11.32 -1.92 13.56
CA PHE A 239 11.34 -2.60 12.28
C PHE A 239 10.25 -2.05 11.38
N ILE A 240 10.30 -2.38 10.10
CA ILE A 240 9.24 -1.95 9.20
C ILE A 240 8.06 -2.90 9.35
N ASP A 241 6.89 -2.32 9.57
CA ASP A 241 5.61 -3.00 9.53
C ASP A 241 4.82 -2.55 8.30
N ILE A 242 4.01 -3.45 7.73
CA ILE A 242 3.06 -3.11 6.66
C ILE A 242 1.64 -3.44 7.10
N HIS A 243 0.84 -2.40 7.33
CA HIS A 243 -0.59 -2.51 7.65
C HIS A 243 -1.42 -2.56 6.37
N THR A 244 -2.15 -3.65 6.17
CA THR A 244 -2.83 -3.96 4.92
C THR A 244 -4.33 -3.73 5.03
N PHE A 245 -4.87 -3.02 4.04
CA PHE A 245 -6.29 -2.72 3.88
C PHE A 245 -6.77 -3.16 2.50
N ASP A 246 -8.01 -3.61 2.41
CA ASP A 246 -8.66 -3.90 1.14
C ASP A 246 -9.80 -2.92 0.90
N ILE A 247 -9.89 -2.41 -0.32
CA ILE A 247 -10.98 -1.56 -0.82
C ILE A 247 -11.70 -2.34 -1.93
N VAL A 248 -12.98 -2.66 -1.71
CA VAL A 248 -13.81 -3.42 -2.64
C VAL A 248 -14.85 -2.50 -3.28
N GLY A 249 -14.97 -2.57 -4.60
CA GLY A 249 -16.03 -1.87 -5.35
C GLY A 249 -15.78 -0.38 -5.59
N ALA A 250 -14.54 0.10 -5.41
CA ALA A 250 -14.20 1.51 -5.65
C ALA A 250 -14.49 1.92 -7.11
N GLN A 251 -15.06 3.11 -7.27
CA GLN A 251 -15.44 3.70 -8.53
C GLN A 251 -14.53 4.86 -8.93
N PRO A 252 -14.45 5.20 -10.23
CA PRO A 252 -13.72 6.39 -10.66
C PRO A 252 -14.27 7.66 -9.99
N GLY A 253 -13.39 8.42 -9.35
CA GLY A 253 -13.73 9.61 -8.57
C GLY A 253 -13.69 9.38 -7.06
N ASP A 254 -13.81 8.14 -6.58
CA ASP A 254 -13.67 7.83 -5.15
C ASP A 254 -12.28 8.24 -4.67
N SER A 255 -12.20 8.82 -3.48
CA SER A 255 -10.94 9.31 -2.91
C SER A 255 -10.72 8.73 -1.54
N PHE A 256 -9.48 8.32 -1.28
CA PHE A 256 -9.07 7.70 -0.02
C PHE A 256 -7.86 8.43 0.55
N ALA A 257 -7.87 8.58 1.87
CA ALA A 257 -6.80 9.16 2.65
C ALA A 257 -6.20 8.11 3.57
N ILE A 258 -4.86 8.04 3.58
CA ILE A 258 -4.10 7.38 4.63
C ILE A 258 -3.89 8.39 5.75
N MET A 259 -4.33 8.03 6.95
CA MET A 259 -4.19 8.84 8.14
C MET A 259 -3.43 8.05 9.20
N ALA A 260 -2.78 8.75 10.10
CA ALA A 260 -2.06 8.15 11.22
C ALA A 260 -2.30 8.93 12.51
N ARG A 261 -2.43 8.19 13.61
CA ARG A 261 -2.44 8.74 14.97
C ARG A 261 -1.05 8.56 15.58
N ALA A 262 -0.68 9.46 16.46
CA ALA A 262 0.48 9.32 17.30
C ALA A 262 0.11 8.80 18.70
N ALA A 263 1.07 8.15 19.35
CA ALA A 263 1.05 8.08 20.81
C ALA A 263 1.11 9.51 21.40
N SER A 264 0.65 9.68 22.64
CA SER A 264 0.60 11.00 23.29
C SER A 264 1.91 11.79 23.11
N GLY A 265 1.82 12.98 22.51
CA GLY A 265 2.95 13.87 22.24
C GLY A 265 3.72 13.63 20.94
N GLY A 266 3.30 12.70 20.07
CA GLY A 266 3.99 12.40 18.82
C GLY A 266 3.39 13.01 17.54
N PHE A 267 3.90 12.56 16.39
CA PHE A 267 3.60 13.07 15.06
C PHE A 267 2.93 12.04 14.14
N GLY A 268 2.87 10.76 14.51
CA GLY A 268 2.11 9.73 13.81
C GLY A 268 2.59 9.54 12.38
N ALA A 269 3.80 9.02 12.21
CA ALA A 269 4.50 8.97 10.95
C ALA A 269 4.17 7.72 10.10
N ILE A 270 4.16 7.88 8.78
CA ILE A 270 4.19 6.77 7.81
C ILE A 270 5.35 6.96 6.84
N SER A 271 5.90 5.86 6.33
CA SER A 271 7.09 5.87 5.48
C SER A 271 6.80 5.67 3.99
N ALA A 272 5.80 4.82 3.68
CA ALA A 272 5.41 4.51 2.32
C ALA A 272 3.98 3.95 2.24
N VAL A 273 3.44 3.91 1.02
CA VAL A 273 2.17 3.27 0.66
C VAL A 273 2.42 2.34 -0.52
N THR A 274 1.79 1.17 -0.53
CA THR A 274 1.88 0.18 -1.61
C THR A 274 0.49 -0.13 -2.16
N PHE A 275 0.42 -0.42 -3.46
CA PHE A 275 -0.78 -0.84 -4.15
C PHE A 275 -0.60 -2.22 -4.75
N ASP A 276 -1.48 -3.13 -4.41
CA ASP A 276 -1.60 -4.45 -5.00
C ASP A 276 -3.03 -4.67 -5.52
N VAL A 277 -3.20 -5.63 -6.41
CA VAL A 277 -4.51 -6.02 -6.95
C VAL A 277 -4.82 -7.42 -6.47
N ILE A 278 -6.01 -7.60 -5.90
CA ILE A 278 -6.49 -8.96 -5.63
C ILE A 278 -7.15 -9.47 -6.90
N PRO A 279 -6.64 -10.54 -7.52
CA PRO A 279 -7.28 -11.11 -8.69
C PRO A 279 -8.71 -11.54 -8.34
N GLU A 280 -9.67 -11.22 -9.20
CA GLU A 280 -11.01 -11.81 -9.06
C GLU A 280 -10.86 -13.34 -9.10
N PRO A 281 -11.56 -14.09 -8.22
CA PRO A 281 -11.65 -15.53 -8.38
C PRO A 281 -12.05 -15.82 -9.82
N ALA A 282 -11.33 -16.72 -10.51
CA ALA A 282 -11.54 -16.97 -11.94
C ALA A 282 -12.98 -17.46 -12.20
N SER A 283 -13.92 -16.53 -12.34
CA SER A 283 -15.35 -16.75 -12.59
C SER A 283 -15.58 -17.50 -13.91
N ILE A 284 -14.56 -17.49 -14.78
CA ILE A 284 -14.47 -18.23 -16.03
C ILE A 284 -14.49 -19.76 -15.79
N GLY A 285 -13.89 -20.25 -14.70
CA GLY A 285 -13.91 -21.68 -14.36
C GLY A 285 -15.31 -22.19 -13.97
N ILE A 286 -16.09 -21.35 -13.28
CA ILE A 286 -17.47 -21.67 -12.87
C ILE A 286 -18.43 -21.57 -14.06
N ALA A 287 -18.26 -20.56 -14.93
CA ALA A 287 -19.06 -20.45 -16.14
C ALA A 287 -18.84 -21.61 -17.13
N LEU A 288 -17.59 -22.06 -17.30
CA LEU A 288 -17.25 -23.18 -18.17
C LEU A 288 -17.70 -24.53 -17.60
N THR A 289 -17.64 -24.75 -16.29
CA THR A 289 -18.19 -25.96 -15.66
C THR A 289 -19.73 -25.98 -15.72
N ALA A 290 -20.40 -24.84 -15.55
CA ALA A 290 -21.84 -24.73 -15.73
C ALA A 290 -22.27 -25.00 -17.19
N LEU A 291 -21.56 -24.47 -18.18
CA LEU A 291 -21.82 -24.75 -19.60
C LEU A 291 -21.51 -26.21 -19.98
N GLY A 292 -20.43 -26.78 -19.44
CA GLY A 292 -20.09 -28.19 -19.61
C GLY A 292 -21.13 -29.13 -19.01
N ALA A 293 -21.67 -28.80 -17.83
CA ALA A 293 -22.75 -29.55 -17.20
C ALA A 293 -24.03 -29.51 -18.05
N LEU A 294 -24.41 -28.34 -18.58
CA LEU A 294 -25.57 -28.22 -19.49
C LEU A 294 -25.39 -29.00 -20.81
N ALA A 295 -24.17 -29.04 -21.36
CA ALA A 295 -23.87 -29.85 -22.55
C ALA A 295 -23.93 -31.36 -22.26
N GLY A 296 -23.51 -31.79 -21.07
CA GLY A 296 -23.61 -33.18 -20.60
C GLY A 296 -25.05 -33.65 -20.40
N PHE A 297 -25.93 -32.83 -19.83
CA PHE A 297 -27.35 -33.16 -19.64
C PHE A 297 -28.12 -33.33 -20.95
N ARG A 298 -27.77 -32.58 -22.01
CA ARG A 298 -28.41 -32.73 -23.33
C ARG A 298 -28.08 -34.05 -24.04
N ARG A 299 -26.97 -34.72 -23.68
CA ARG A 299 -26.61 -36.03 -24.25
C ARG A 299 -27.33 -37.21 -23.59
N ARG A 300 -27.91 -37.05 -22.39
CA ARG A 300 -28.65 -38.11 -21.69
C ARG A 300 -30.15 -38.15 -22.01
N LEU A 301 -30.67 -37.19 -22.77
CA LEU A 301 -32.09 -37.09 -23.16
C LEU A 301 -32.35 -37.44 -24.63
N ARG A 302 -31.44 -38.19 -25.27
CA ARG A 302 -31.64 -38.77 -26.60
C ARG A 302 -31.58 -40.29 -26.52
#